data_AF-A0AAV8Z7Z9-F1
#
_entry.id   AF-A0AAV8Z7Z9-F1
#
_cell.length_a   1.000
_cell.length_b   1.000
_cell.length_c   1.000
_cell.angle_alpha   90.00
_cell.angle_beta   90.00
_cell.angle_gamma   90.00
#
_symmetry.space_group_name_H-M   'P 1'
#
loop_
_entity.id
_entity.type
_entity.pdbx_description
1 polymer ?
#
loop_
_entity_poly.entity_id
_entity_poly.type
_entity_poly.pdbx_seq_one_letter_code
_entity_poly.pdbx_strand_id
1 'polypeptide(L)'
;MVASVPYVKATEPHLLETYTPEVTNAYITSRLESVAVVVRDGLEDPLDDLGMVQQQLEQLSVIGRCEYQKTCTLLVQLFDQAARSYSELLANPSNQIEITIQEGNYQSSQWHIIQC
;
A
#
# COMPACT_ATOMS: atom_id res chain seq x y z
N MET A 1 4.90 20.77 33.98
CA MET A 1 5.49 21.79 33.09
C MET A 1 4.72 21.74 31.78
N VAL A 2 4.07 22.84 31.40
CA VAL A 2 3.29 22.93 30.15
C VAL A 2 4.28 23.04 29.01
N ALA A 3 4.39 22.00 28.19
CA ALA A 3 5.18 22.05 26.97
C ALA A 3 4.50 23.01 26.00
N SER A 4 5.16 24.13 25.73
CA SER A 4 4.76 25.14 24.75
C SER A 4 4.53 24.46 23.40
N VAL A 5 3.30 24.53 22.88
CA VAL A 5 3.01 24.21 21.49
C VAL A 5 3.85 25.17 20.64
N PRO A 6 4.81 24.70 19.83
CA PRO A 6 5.48 25.59 18.91
C PRO A 6 4.44 25.96 17.86
N TYR A 7 3.89 27.15 17.96
CA TYR A 7 3.06 27.75 16.94
C TYR A 7 3.97 28.13 15.77
N VAL A 8 4.41 27.11 15.02
CA VAL A 8 5.08 27.31 13.73
C VAL A 8 4.01 27.87 12.82
N LYS A 9 3.98 29.20 12.67
CA LYS A 9 3.41 29.83 11.48
C LYS A 9 4.30 29.41 10.32
N ALA A 10 4.05 28.21 9.80
CA ALA A 10 4.65 27.75 8.56
C ALA A 10 4.24 28.79 7.51
N THR A 11 5.21 29.60 7.10
CA THR A 11 5.01 30.65 6.10
C THR A 11 4.92 30.03 4.69
N GLU A 12 5.23 28.73 4.60
CA GLU A 12 5.09 27.88 3.43
C GLU A 12 3.96 26.85 3.69
N PRO A 13 3.07 26.60 2.71
CA PRO A 13 2.02 25.60 2.87
C PRO A 13 2.66 24.23 3.11
N HIS A 14 2.20 23.50 4.13
CA HIS A 14 2.63 22.13 4.34
C HIS A 14 2.19 21.28 3.14
N LEU A 15 3.15 20.72 2.38
CA LEU A 15 2.87 19.96 1.15
C LEU A 15 2.41 18.51 1.44
N LEU A 16 2.02 18.22 2.68
CA LEU A 16 1.52 16.91 3.12
C LEU A 16 0.28 16.49 2.32
N GLU A 17 -0.61 17.44 2.01
CA GLU A 17 -1.81 17.20 1.19
C GLU A 17 -1.52 16.62 -0.20
N THR A 18 -0.32 16.90 -0.73
CA THR A 18 0.14 16.43 -2.04
C THR A 18 0.98 15.16 -1.90
N TYR A 19 1.98 15.16 -1.02
CA TYR A 19 2.95 14.07 -0.97
C TYR A 19 2.52 12.87 -0.15
N THR A 20 1.72 13.03 0.90
CA THR A 20 1.20 11.89 1.68
C THR A 20 0.51 10.85 0.81
N PRO A 21 -0.51 11.21 -0.01
CA PRO A 21 -1.19 10.23 -0.85
C PRO A 21 -0.27 9.66 -1.94
N GLU A 22 0.67 10.44 -2.49
CA GLU A 22 1.64 9.96 -3.49
C GLU A 22 2.59 8.92 -2.92
N VAL A 23 3.15 9.17 -1.72
CA VAL A 23 4.05 8.23 -1.04
C VAL A 23 3.31 6.95 -0.67
N THR A 24 2.09 7.05 -0.15
CA THR A 24 1.26 5.86 0.14
C THR A 24 0.93 5.08 -1.13
N ASN A 25 0.56 5.76 -2.22
CA ASN A 25 0.29 5.12 -3.49
C ASN A 25 1.53 4.38 -4.02
N ALA A 26 2.66 5.08 -4.11
CA ALA A 26 3.90 4.51 -4.61
C ALA A 26 4.37 3.29 -3.81
N TYR A 27 4.27 3.34 -2.48
CA TYR A 27 4.62 2.22 -1.61
C TYR A 27 3.73 0.99 -1.90
N ILE A 28 2.41 1.16 -1.92
CA ILE A 28 1.47 0.05 -2.12
C ILE A 28 1.59 -0.51 -3.54
N THR A 29 1.62 0.36 -4.56
CA THR A 29 1.80 -0.07 -5.96
C THR A 29 3.10 -0.84 -6.13
N SER A 30 4.21 -0.39 -5.54
CA SER A 30 5.49 -1.10 -5.59
C SER A 30 5.38 -2.51 -5.00
N ARG A 31 4.63 -2.71 -3.91
CA ARG A 31 4.42 -4.03 -3.31
C ARG A 31 3.54 -4.93 -4.15
N LEU A 32 2.52 -4.40 -4.82
CA LEU A 32 1.67 -5.16 -5.73
C LEU A 32 2.44 -5.55 -7.01
N GLU A 33 3.16 -4.63 -7.62
CA GLU A 33 3.96 -4.91 -8.82
C GLU A 33 5.05 -5.96 -8.54
N SER A 34 5.60 -5.99 -7.32
CA SER A 34 6.58 -6.99 -6.89
C SER A 34 6.05 -8.42 -6.96
N VAL A 35 4.76 -8.66 -6.73
CA VAL A 35 4.18 -10.01 -6.73
C VAL A 35 4.37 -10.68 -8.09
N ALA A 36 4.18 -9.94 -9.18
CA ALA A 36 4.37 -10.47 -10.53
C ALA A 36 5.82 -10.91 -10.78
N VAL A 37 6.79 -10.18 -10.22
CA VAL A 37 8.21 -10.48 -10.38
C VAL A 37 8.61 -11.67 -9.50
N VAL A 38 8.16 -11.71 -8.23
CA VAL A 38 8.42 -12.82 -7.30
C VAL A 38 7.89 -14.13 -7.87
N VAL A 39 6.64 -14.14 -8.33
CA VAL A 39 5.99 -15.36 -8.84
C VAL A 39 6.59 -15.82 -10.18
N ARG A 40 6.98 -14.91 -11.07
CA ARG A 40 7.49 -15.27 -12.40
C ARG A 40 8.98 -15.59 -12.43
N ASP A 41 9.78 -14.80 -11.72
CA ASP A 41 11.24 -14.86 -11.79
C ASP A 41 11.85 -15.54 -10.55
N GLY A 42 11.03 -15.92 -9.57
CA GLY A 42 11.47 -16.64 -8.37
C GLY A 42 12.38 -15.80 -7.47
N LEU A 43 12.22 -14.48 -7.50
CA LEU A 43 12.96 -13.58 -6.63
C LEU A 43 12.48 -13.69 -5.18
N GLU A 44 13.33 -13.25 -4.25
CA GLU A 44 13.00 -13.15 -2.82
C GLU A 44 11.78 -12.25 -2.62
N ASP A 45 10.78 -12.74 -1.87
CA ASP A 45 9.58 -11.97 -1.59
C ASP A 45 9.91 -10.87 -0.58
N PRO A 46 9.79 -9.57 -0.94
CA PRO A 46 10.05 -8.50 0.01
C PRO A 46 9.05 -8.46 1.18
N LEU A 47 8.00 -9.28 1.15
CA LEU A 47 7.04 -9.46 2.24
C LEU A 47 7.45 -10.57 3.24
N ASP A 48 8.48 -11.38 2.95
CA ASP A 48 8.94 -12.46 3.84
C ASP A 48 9.62 -11.91 5.12
N ASP A 49 10.26 -10.74 5.05
CA ASP A 49 10.77 -10.05 6.24
C ASP A 49 9.66 -9.27 6.95
N LEU A 50 8.85 -10.01 7.71
CA LEU A 50 7.73 -9.45 8.47
C LEU A 50 8.15 -8.32 9.44
N GLY A 51 9.38 -8.37 9.97
CA GLY A 51 9.89 -7.32 10.86
C GLY A 51 10.12 -6.01 10.12
N MET A 52 10.74 -6.08 8.94
CA MET A 52 10.92 -4.92 8.06
C MET A 52 9.58 -4.38 7.56
N VAL A 53 8.67 -5.26 7.12
CA VAL A 53 7.33 -4.88 6.64
C VAL A 53 6.54 -4.15 7.72
N GLN A 54 6.54 -4.67 8.95
CA GLN A 54 5.85 -4.03 10.06
C GLN A 54 6.41 -2.62 10.35
N GLN A 55 7.73 -2.46 10.36
CA GLN A 55 8.35 -1.15 10.55
C GLN A 55 7.98 -0.15 9.44
N GLN A 56 7.92 -0.62 8.18
CA GLN A 56 7.49 0.20 7.05
C GLN A 56 6.02 0.63 7.17
N LEU A 57 5.14 -0.29 7.57
CA LEU A 57 3.72 -0.01 7.77
C LEU A 57 3.48 0.96 8.94
N GLU A 58 4.25 0.84 10.03
CA GLU A 58 4.21 1.82 11.13
C GLU A 58 4.54 3.23 10.63
N GLN A 59 5.61 3.39 9.84
CA GLN A 59 5.98 4.67 9.25
C GLN A 59 4.93 5.18 8.27
N LEU A 60 4.40 4.30 7.42
CA LEU A 60 3.38 4.64 6.45
C LEU A 60 2.08 5.08 7.13
N SER A 61 1.71 4.46 8.25
CA SER A 61 0.52 4.84 9.03
C SER A 61 0.64 6.26 9.61
N VAL A 62 1.86 6.69 10.00
CA VAL A 62 2.11 8.05 10.48
C VAL A 62 1.92 9.05 9.34
N ILE A 63 2.43 8.73 8.15
CA ILE A 63 2.30 9.57 6.96
C ILE A 63 0.84 9.64 6.51
N GLY A 64 0.15 8.51 6.40
CA GLY A 64 -1.24 8.42 5.95
C GLY A 64 -2.24 9.16 6.85
N ARG A 65 -1.97 9.26 8.16
CA ARG A 65 -2.79 10.04 9.10
C ARG A 65 -2.78 11.55 8.82
N CYS A 66 -1.75 12.07 8.14
CA CYS A 66 -1.74 13.47 7.73
C CYS A 66 -2.90 13.79 6.76
N GLU A 67 -3.29 12.82 5.92
CA GLU A 67 -4.39 12.96 4.95
C GLU A 67 -5.31 11.74 5.02
N TYR A 68 -5.87 11.47 6.20
CA TYR A 68 -6.59 10.22 6.48
C TYR A 68 -7.70 9.91 5.46
N GLN A 69 -8.56 10.88 5.16
CA GLN A 69 -9.69 10.67 4.24
C GLN A 69 -9.25 10.32 2.82
N LYS A 70 -8.25 11.03 2.27
CA LYS A 70 -7.71 10.75 0.93
C LYS A 70 -7.00 9.41 0.91
N THR A 71 -6.22 9.11 1.96
CA THR A 71 -5.51 7.84 2.13
C THR A 71 -6.48 6.67 2.17
N CYS A 72 -7.54 6.73 2.98
CA CYS A 72 -8.55 5.68 3.04
C CYS A 72 -9.27 5.48 1.70
N THR A 73 -9.59 6.57 0.99
CA THR A 73 -10.24 6.49 -0.32
C THR A 73 -9.32 5.79 -1.34
N LEU A 74 -8.04 6.14 -1.35
CA LEU A 74 -7.02 5.50 -2.18
C LEU A 74 -6.90 4.00 -1.86
N LEU A 75 -6.82 3.63 -0.58
CA LEU A 75 -6.73 2.23 -0.14
C LEU A 75 -7.91 1.39 -0.64
N VAL A 76 -9.14 1.91 -0.50
CA VAL A 76 -10.34 1.23 -0.98
C VAL A 76 -10.30 1.06 -2.51
N GLN A 77 -9.91 2.09 -3.25
CA GLN A 77 -9.83 2.04 -4.72
C GLN A 77 -8.80 1.01 -5.21
N LEU A 78 -7.61 0.99 -4.61
CA LEU A 78 -6.56 0.02 -4.94
C LEU A 78 -7.03 -1.41 -4.66
N PHE A 79 -7.69 -1.62 -3.52
CA PHE A 79 -8.23 -2.93 -3.16
C PHE A 79 -9.34 -3.40 -4.10
N ASP A 80 -10.32 -2.54 -4.41
CA ASP A 80 -11.38 -2.86 -5.36
C ASP A 80 -10.82 -3.22 -6.73
N GLN A 81 -9.79 -2.50 -7.18
CA GLN A 81 -9.12 -2.77 -8.44
C GLN A 81 -8.42 -4.14 -8.42
N ALA A 82 -7.68 -4.46 -7.35
CA ALA A 82 -7.04 -5.76 -7.18
C ALA A 82 -8.07 -6.91 -7.13
N ALA A 83 -9.15 -6.74 -6.37
CA ALA A 83 -10.23 -7.74 -6.24
C ALA A 83 -10.94 -8.00 -7.57
N ARG A 84 -11.21 -6.95 -8.36
CA ARG A 84 -11.79 -7.08 -9.70
C ARG A 84 -10.87 -7.83 -10.66
N SER A 85 -9.58 -7.47 -10.65
CA SER A 85 -8.57 -8.09 -11.52
C SER A 85 -8.43 -9.59 -11.21
N TYR A 86 -8.41 -9.95 -9.92
CA TYR A 86 -8.43 -11.33 -9.47
C TYR A 86 -9.70 -12.08 -9.89
N SER A 87 -10.87 -11.45 -9.71
CA SER A 87 -12.16 -12.06 -10.06
C SER A 87 -12.31 -12.32 -11.57
N GLU A 88 -11.81 -11.40 -12.40
CA GLU A 88 -11.83 -11.53 -13.86
C GLU A 88 -10.96 -12.69 -14.35
N LEU A 89 -9.80 -12.89 -13.72
CA LEU A 89 -8.89 -14.00 -14.02
C LEU A 89 -9.44 -15.37 -13.60
N LEU A 90 -10.16 -15.43 -12.48
CA LEU A 90 -10.87 -16.64 -12.08
C LEU A 90 -12.02 -16.99 -13.04
N ALA A 91 -12.67 -15.98 -13.62
CA ALA A 91 -13.76 -16.17 -14.57
C ALA A 91 -13.27 -16.66 -15.95
N ASN A 92 -12.01 -16.40 -16.30
CA ASN A 92 -11.42 -16.83 -17.56
C ASN A 92 -9.99 -17.38 -17.35
N PRO A 93 -9.86 -18.58 -16.73
CA PRO A 93 -8.58 -19.16 -16.33
C PRO A 93 -7.79 -19.60 -17.57
N SER A 94 -7.07 -18.65 -18.16
CA SER A 94 -6.29 -18.83 -19.37
C SER A 94 -4.85 -19.23 -19.07
N ASN A 95 -4.34 -18.92 -17.85
CA ASN A 95 -2.98 -19.27 -17.44
C ASN A 95 -2.86 -19.40 -15.90
N GLN A 96 -2.43 -20.57 -15.40
CA GLN A 96 -2.28 -20.86 -13.97
C GLN A 96 -1.33 -19.88 -13.25
N ILE A 97 -0.29 -19.41 -13.93
CA ILE A 97 0.68 -18.46 -13.39
C ILE A 97 0.04 -17.08 -13.14
N GLU A 98 -0.86 -16.64 -14.03
CA GLU A 98 -1.58 -15.37 -13.91
C GLU A 98 -2.52 -15.39 -12.69
N ILE A 99 -3.11 -16.55 -12.39
CA ILE A 99 -3.96 -16.77 -11.21
C ILE A 99 -3.14 -16.63 -9.92
N THR A 100 -1.95 -17.24 -9.85
CA THR A 100 -1.06 -17.16 -8.68
C THR A 100 -0.56 -15.74 -8.42
N ILE A 101 -0.22 -14.98 -9.47
CA ILE A 101 0.20 -13.57 -9.33
C ILE A 101 -0.93 -12.74 -8.70
N GLN A 102 -2.16 -13.00 -9.10
CA GLN A 102 -3.29 -12.16 -8.71
C GLN A 102 -3.86 -12.54 -7.35
N GLU A 103 -3.72 -13.81 -6.97
CA GLU A 103 -3.91 -14.26 -5.59
C GLU A 103 -2.93 -13.56 -4.63
N GLY A 104 -1.65 -13.48 -5.00
CA GLY A 104 -0.63 -12.78 -4.20
C GLY A 104 -0.92 -11.27 -4.08
N ASN A 105 -1.37 -10.62 -5.16
CA ASN A 105 -1.79 -9.22 -5.14
C ASN A 105 -2.98 -8.97 -4.21
N TYR A 106 -3.95 -9.86 -4.22
CA TYR A 106 -5.11 -9.77 -3.34
C TYR A 106 -4.71 -9.94 -1.86
N GLN A 107 -3.87 -10.93 -1.54
CA GLN A 107 -3.35 -11.14 -0.19
C GLN A 107 -2.51 -9.94 0.29
N SER A 108 -1.59 -9.45 -0.55
CA SER A 108 -0.78 -8.26 -0.24
C SER A 108 -1.66 -7.02 0.01
N SER A 109 -2.72 -6.83 -0.78
CA SER A 109 -3.68 -5.74 -0.57
C SER A 109 -4.47 -5.87 0.73
N GLN A 110 -4.87 -7.09 1.12
CA GLN A 110 -5.55 -7.35 2.41
C GLN A 110 -4.67 -7.01 3.61
N TRP A 111 -3.38 -7.37 3.57
CA TRP A 111 -2.43 -7.08 4.65
C TRP A 111 -2.26 -5.59 4.91
N HIS A 112 -2.24 -4.75 3.87
CA HIS A 112 -2.10 -3.30 4.00
C HIS A 112 -3.32 -2.61 4.63
N ILE A 113 -4.53 -3.17 4.46
CA ILE A 113 -5.77 -2.65 5.06
C ILE A 113 -5.89 -3.04 6.53
N ILE A 114 -5.49 -4.25 6.91
CA ILE A 114 -5.57 -4.72 8.30
C ILE A 114 -4.56 -3.98 9.21
N GLN A 115 -3.48 -3.45 8.65
CA GLN A 115 -2.42 -2.74 9.38
C GLN A 115 -2.50 -1.19 9.35
N CYS A 116 -3.36 -0.59 8.52
CA CYS A 116 -3.61 0.88 8.51
C CYS A 116 -4.74 1.28 9.47
#